data_AF-A0A2D5QKS3-F1
#
_entry.id   AF-A0A2D5QKS3-F1
#
_cell.length_a   1.000
_cell.length_b   1.000
_cell.length_c   1.000
_cell.angle_alpha   90.00
_cell.angle_beta   90.00
_cell.angle_gamma   90.00
#
_symmetry.space_group_name_H-M   'P 1'
#
loop_
_entity.id
_entity.type
_entity.pdbx_description
1 polymer ?
#
loop_
_entity_poly.entity_id
_entity_poly.type
_entity_poly.pdbx_seq_one_letter_code
_entity_poly.pdbx_strand_id
1 'polypeptide(L)'
;ILGDKSIIIPIGNYTNWLHQIELETANYRKIVYEIELNAEGFWSGNRTEYQNNLTFRPYPGINLNLGYIHSRVNLEEGNFKTNLIRFLGDFDLSPFISFSSNIQYDDISKEIGLNNRFKYTITPGSDIYFVYNHNWIDDAGKYKTTYMMGASKITYTHRF
;
A
#
# COMPACT_ATOMS: atom_id res chain seq x y z
N ILE A 1 9.51 13.39 11.07
CA ILE A 1 8.61 12.93 9.97
C ILE A 1 9.35 12.01 9.00
N LEU A 2 10.54 12.38 8.53
CA LEU A 2 11.33 11.59 7.55
C LEU A 2 12.18 10.45 8.15
N GLY A 3 11.99 10.08 9.43
CA GLY A 3 12.79 9.05 10.12
C GLY A 3 14.25 9.43 10.43
N ASP A 4 14.84 10.33 9.65
CA ASP A 4 16.23 10.81 9.74
C ASP A 4 16.43 12.03 10.66
N LYS A 5 15.35 12.55 11.26
CA LYS A 5 15.31 13.76 12.10
C LYS A 5 15.75 15.06 11.41
N SER A 6 15.78 15.11 10.08
CA SER A 6 16.09 16.34 9.33
C SER A 6 15.06 17.45 9.55
N ILE A 7 13.81 17.08 9.77
CA ILE A 7 12.69 18.00 10.04
C ILE A 7 12.06 17.65 11.39
N ILE A 8 12.10 18.61 12.31
CA ILE A 8 11.55 18.51 13.67
C ILE A 8 10.39 19.50 13.77
N ILE A 9 9.20 18.99 14.03
CA ILE A 9 8.01 19.81 14.22
C ILE A 9 7.88 20.18 15.70
N PRO A 10 7.64 21.44 16.05
CA PRO A 10 7.35 21.87 17.41
C PRO A 10 6.13 21.15 18.00
N ILE A 11 6.13 21.01 19.33
CA ILE A 11 4.94 20.53 20.04
C ILE A 11 3.91 21.67 20.03
N GLY A 12 2.70 21.38 19.56
CA GLY A 12 1.65 22.39 19.46
C GLY A 12 0.32 21.82 18.97
N ASN A 13 -0.69 22.69 18.95
CA ASN A 13 -1.99 22.39 18.35
C ASN A 13 -2.00 22.87 16.90
N TYR A 14 -2.39 22.00 15.99
CA TYR A 14 -2.50 22.30 14.56
C TYR A 14 -3.93 22.03 14.11
N THR A 15 -4.53 22.99 13.41
CA THR A 15 -5.87 22.86 12.84
C THR A 15 -5.76 22.93 11.34
N ASN A 16 -6.24 21.89 10.67
CA ASN A 16 -6.05 21.70 9.24
C ASN A 16 -7.39 21.49 8.55
N TRP A 17 -7.44 21.92 7.29
CA TRP A 17 -8.55 21.68 6.37
C TRP A 17 -8.04 20.77 5.27
N LEU A 18 -8.91 19.90 4.74
CA LEU A 18 -8.63 19.03 3.59
C LEU A 18 -9.60 19.39 2.47
N HIS A 19 -9.05 19.60 1.28
CA HIS A 19 -9.79 19.71 0.03
C HIS A 19 -9.40 18.52 -0.84
N GLN A 20 -10.39 17.77 -1.31
CA GLN A 20 -10.22 16.56 -2.11
C GLN A 20 -11.02 16.69 -3.41
N ILE A 21 -10.40 16.28 -4.51
CA ILE A 21 -11.05 16.10 -5.80
C ILE A 21 -10.74 14.69 -6.27
N GLU A 22 -11.78 13.90 -6.50
CA GLU A 22 -11.67 12.53 -6.97
C GLU A 22 -12.37 12.39 -8.32
N LEU A 23 -11.73 11.70 -9.25
CA LEU A 23 -12.27 11.35 -10.56
C LEU A 23 -12.06 9.86 -10.79
N GLU A 24 -13.16 9.12 -10.88
CA GLU A 24 -13.14 7.68 -11.07
C GLU A 24 -13.94 7.27 -12.33
N THR A 25 -13.40 6.32 -13.08
CA THR A 25 -14.19 5.63 -14.11
C THR A 25 -15.14 4.59 -13.50
N ALA A 26 -16.12 4.12 -14.26
CA ALA A 26 -17.12 3.21 -13.72
C ALA A 26 -16.53 1.87 -13.21
N ASN A 27 -16.81 1.57 -11.95
CA ASN A 27 -16.23 0.46 -11.20
C ASN A 27 -16.51 -0.95 -11.76
N TYR A 28 -17.51 -1.15 -12.61
CA TYR A 28 -17.81 -2.46 -13.20
C TYR A 28 -16.94 -2.80 -14.43
N ARG A 29 -16.10 -1.86 -14.89
CA ARG A 29 -15.26 -2.05 -16.08
C ARG A 29 -14.05 -2.94 -15.75
N LYS A 30 -13.50 -3.58 -16.78
CA LYS A 30 -12.26 -4.37 -16.66
C LYS A 30 -11.06 -3.50 -16.33
N ILE A 31 -11.05 -2.26 -16.80
CA ILE A 31 -10.04 -1.25 -16.47
C ILE A 31 -10.78 -0.15 -15.76
N VAL A 32 -10.39 0.10 -14.52
CA VAL A 32 -10.85 1.22 -13.71
C VAL A 32 -9.64 2.09 -13.44
N TYR A 33 -9.75 3.36 -13.78
CA TYR A 33 -8.75 4.36 -13.48
C TYR A 33 -9.37 5.42 -12.57
N GLU A 34 -8.57 5.85 -11.61
CA GLU A 34 -8.93 6.77 -10.55
C GLU A 34 -7.78 7.75 -10.36
N ILE A 35 -8.14 9.03 -10.27
CA ILE A 35 -7.23 10.12 -9.95
C ILE A 35 -7.80 10.83 -8.73
N GLU A 36 -6.93 11.08 -7.75
CA GLU A 36 -7.27 11.84 -6.56
C GLU A 36 -6.26 12.97 -6.37
N LEU A 37 -6.77 14.17 -6.09
CA LEU A 37 -5.99 15.35 -5.77
C LEU A 37 -6.40 15.84 -4.38
N ASN A 38 -5.45 15.84 -3.46
CA ASN A 38 -5.65 16.34 -2.10
C ASN A 38 -4.80 17.57 -1.86
N ALA A 39 -5.39 18.60 -1.24
CA ALA A 39 -4.68 19.74 -0.69
C ALA A 39 -5.14 19.95 0.75
N GLU A 40 -4.21 19.82 1.70
CA GLU A 40 -4.53 19.91 3.11
C GLU A 40 -3.49 20.71 3.91
N GLY A 41 -3.92 21.20 5.06
CA GLY A 41 -3.00 21.62 6.11
C GLY A 41 -2.27 20.41 6.69
N PHE A 42 -0.97 20.55 6.94
CA PHE A 42 -0.11 19.48 7.44
C PHE A 42 0.88 20.06 8.45
N TRP A 43 0.62 19.86 9.74
CA TRP A 43 1.40 20.44 10.84
C TRP A 43 1.57 21.96 10.70
N SER A 44 2.80 22.46 10.73
CA SER A 44 3.17 23.88 10.55
C SER A 44 2.95 24.41 9.12
N GLY A 45 2.50 23.57 8.16
CA GLY A 45 2.36 23.98 6.77
C GLY A 45 1.28 23.23 6.01
N ASN A 46 1.59 22.79 4.79
CA ASN A 46 0.63 22.16 3.90
C ASN A 46 1.20 20.93 3.18
N ARG A 47 0.29 20.06 2.76
CA ARG A 47 0.57 18.90 1.92
C ARG A 47 -0.35 18.93 0.71
N THR A 48 0.24 18.78 -0.46
CA THR A 48 -0.49 18.52 -1.71
C THR A 48 -0.13 17.13 -2.20
N GLU A 49 -1.14 16.31 -2.45
CA GLU A 49 -0.96 14.92 -2.85
C GLU A 49 -1.71 14.65 -4.15
N TYR A 50 -1.06 13.88 -5.01
CA TYR A 50 -1.60 13.39 -6.28
C TYR A 50 -1.54 11.88 -6.27
N GLN A 51 -2.69 11.24 -6.31
CA GLN A 51 -2.82 9.79 -6.36
C GLN A 51 -3.35 9.35 -7.72
N ASN A 52 -2.78 8.26 -8.23
CA ASN A 52 -3.22 7.59 -9.44
C ASN A 52 -3.38 6.12 -9.13
N ASN A 53 -4.52 5.57 -9.50
CA ASN A 53 -4.83 4.20 -9.19
C ASN A 53 -5.40 3.53 -10.44
N LEU A 54 -4.71 2.51 -10.92
CA LEU A 54 -5.10 1.73 -12.09
C LEU A 54 -5.44 0.31 -11.64
N THR A 55 -6.72 -0.03 -11.75
CA THR A 55 -7.22 -1.37 -11.47
C THR A 55 -7.52 -2.09 -12.78
N PHE A 56 -7.01 -3.31 -12.92
CA PHE A 56 -7.21 -4.19 -14.05
C PHE A 56 -7.75 -5.55 -13.60
N ARG A 57 -8.92 -5.91 -14.15
CA ARG A 57 -9.67 -7.13 -13.86
C ARG A 57 -9.88 -7.91 -15.16
N PRO A 58 -8.87 -8.65 -15.64
CA PRO A 58 -8.94 -9.33 -16.94
C PRO A 58 -10.00 -10.43 -16.96
N TYR A 59 -10.12 -11.17 -15.85
CA TYR A 59 -10.99 -12.32 -15.63
C TYR A 59 -11.59 -12.27 -14.22
N PRO A 60 -12.76 -12.90 -13.98
CA PRO A 60 -13.27 -13.11 -12.63
C PRO A 60 -12.24 -13.83 -11.77
N GLY A 61 -12.05 -13.35 -10.53
CA GLY A 61 -11.04 -13.86 -9.62
C GLY A 61 -9.62 -13.32 -9.84
N ILE A 62 -9.39 -12.43 -10.80
CA ILE A 62 -8.11 -11.70 -10.92
C ILE A 62 -8.34 -10.21 -10.76
N ASN A 63 -7.68 -9.60 -9.78
CA ASN A 63 -7.71 -8.17 -9.54
C ASN A 63 -6.28 -7.65 -9.36
N LEU A 64 -5.82 -6.85 -10.31
CA LEU A 64 -4.49 -6.24 -10.29
C LEU A 64 -4.66 -4.73 -10.09
N ASN A 65 -3.92 -4.14 -9.17
CA ASN A 65 -4.00 -2.73 -8.87
C ASN A 65 -2.60 -2.14 -8.81
N LEU A 66 -2.38 -1.06 -9.57
CA LEU A 66 -1.15 -0.28 -9.55
C LEU A 66 -1.48 1.13 -9.08
N GLY A 67 -0.98 1.48 -7.91
CA GLY A 67 -1.11 2.78 -7.28
C GLY A 67 0.20 3.56 -7.34
N TYR A 68 0.09 4.86 -7.56
CA TYR A 68 1.18 5.81 -7.42
C TYR A 68 0.70 7.03 -6.64
N ILE A 69 1.41 7.39 -5.58
CA ILE A 69 1.15 8.56 -4.75
C ILE A 69 2.37 9.47 -4.79
N HIS A 70 2.18 10.70 -5.24
CA HIS A 70 3.16 11.77 -5.12
C HIS A 70 2.68 12.77 -4.08
N SER A 71 3.47 12.97 -3.03
CA SER A 71 3.15 13.88 -1.94
C SER A 71 4.20 15.00 -1.90
N ARG A 72 3.77 16.26 -1.89
CA ARG A 72 4.63 17.43 -1.68
C ARG A 72 4.25 18.08 -0.38
N VAL A 73 5.21 18.18 0.53
CA VAL A 73 5.03 18.75 1.85
C VAL A 73 5.88 20.01 1.96
N ASN A 74 5.25 21.13 2.31
CA ASN A 74 5.92 22.38 2.61
C ASN A 74 5.58 22.77 4.04
N LEU A 75 6.61 22.80 4.89
CA LEU A 75 6.53 23.18 6.30
C LEU A 75 7.39 24.43 6.52
N GLU A 76 7.19 25.11 7.63
CA GLU A 76 8.06 26.23 8.03
C GLU A 76 9.52 25.77 8.25
N GLU A 77 9.70 24.53 8.71
CA GLU A 77 10.98 23.93 9.04
C GLU A 77 11.70 23.31 7.83
N GLY A 78 11.01 23.20 6.69
CA GLY A 78 11.57 22.64 5.47
C GLY A 78 10.54 22.08 4.51
N ASN A 79 10.99 21.65 3.34
CA ASN A 79 10.15 21.00 2.35
C ASN A 79 10.72 19.65 1.93
N PHE A 80 9.83 18.75 1.51
CA PHE A 80 10.21 17.47 0.96
C PHE A 80 9.12 16.96 0.02
N LYS A 81 9.50 15.97 -0.79
CA LYS A 81 8.59 15.26 -1.67
C LYS A 81 8.74 13.78 -1.42
N THR A 82 7.64 13.05 -1.49
CA THR A 82 7.63 11.60 -1.35
C THR A 82 6.94 10.98 -2.56
N ASN A 83 7.41 9.82 -2.96
CA ASN A 83 6.85 9.01 -4.01
C ASN A 83 6.65 7.60 -3.47
N LEU A 84 5.41 7.12 -3.57
CA LEU A 84 5.06 5.78 -3.19
C LEU A 84 4.44 5.07 -4.38
N ILE A 85 5.01 3.91 -4.73
CA ILE A 85 4.45 3.03 -5.75
C ILE A 85 3.97 1.77 -5.05
N ARG A 86 2.75 1.33 -5.33
CA ARG A 86 2.20 0.10 -4.78
C ARG A 86 1.59 -0.75 -5.89
N PHE A 87 1.90 -2.03 -5.87
CA PHE A 87 1.25 -3.05 -6.69
C PHE A 87 0.53 -4.04 -5.78
N LEU A 88 -0.76 -4.24 -6.03
CA LEU A 88 -1.55 -5.31 -5.42
C LEU A 88 -1.96 -6.30 -6.52
N GLY A 89 -1.83 -7.58 -6.25
CA GLY A 89 -2.32 -8.64 -7.11
C GLY A 89 -3.08 -9.67 -6.31
N ASP A 90 -4.39 -9.73 -6.52
CA ASP A 90 -5.29 -10.71 -5.91
C ASP A 90 -5.76 -11.73 -6.96
N PHE A 91 -5.65 -13.01 -6.60
CA PHE A 91 -5.91 -14.15 -7.46
C PHE A 91 -6.73 -15.20 -6.71
N ASP A 92 -8.03 -15.26 -6.99
CA ASP A 92 -8.93 -16.34 -6.59
C ASP A 92 -8.90 -17.43 -7.67
N LEU A 93 -7.95 -18.36 -7.53
CA LEU A 93 -7.74 -19.45 -8.48
C LEU A 93 -8.92 -20.45 -8.48
N SER A 94 -9.61 -20.58 -7.35
CA SER A 94 -10.83 -21.36 -7.17
C SER A 94 -11.58 -20.87 -5.93
N PRO A 95 -12.82 -21.34 -5.64
CA PRO A 95 -13.51 -21.02 -4.39
C PRO A 95 -12.73 -21.43 -3.12
N PHE A 96 -11.72 -22.29 -3.26
CA PHE A 96 -10.94 -22.84 -2.16
C PHE A 96 -9.50 -22.33 -2.13
N ILE A 97 -9.01 -21.64 -3.16
CA ILE A 97 -7.61 -21.23 -3.26
C ILE A 97 -7.57 -19.76 -3.64
N SER A 98 -6.93 -18.95 -2.79
CA SER A 98 -6.65 -17.54 -3.08
C SER A 98 -5.20 -17.20 -2.80
N PHE A 99 -4.64 -16.32 -3.61
CA PHE A 99 -3.30 -15.75 -3.44
C PHE A 99 -3.39 -14.24 -3.58
N SER A 100 -2.78 -13.50 -2.66
CA SER A 100 -2.68 -12.05 -2.68
C SER A 100 -1.23 -11.62 -2.50
N SER A 101 -0.77 -10.67 -3.31
CA SER A 101 0.56 -10.08 -3.24
C SER A 101 0.45 -8.56 -3.13
N ASN A 102 1.20 -7.96 -2.22
CA ASN A 102 1.32 -6.52 -2.06
C ASN A 102 2.81 -6.17 -2.10
N ILE A 103 3.20 -5.38 -3.09
CA ILE A 103 4.55 -4.85 -3.28
C ILE A 103 4.47 -3.34 -3.16
N GLN A 104 5.32 -2.75 -2.33
CA GLN A 104 5.36 -1.31 -2.13
C GLN A 104 6.80 -0.80 -2.19
N TYR A 105 7.00 0.36 -2.78
CA TYR A 105 8.26 1.09 -2.76
C TYR A 105 8.03 2.52 -2.27
N ASP A 106 8.89 2.98 -1.36
CA ASP A 106 8.93 4.34 -0.83
C ASP A 106 10.32 4.95 -1.06
N ASP A 107 10.38 6.13 -1.67
CA ASP A 107 11.64 6.77 -2.06
C ASP A 107 12.37 7.50 -0.93
N ILE A 108 11.68 7.84 0.17
CA ILE A 108 12.28 8.46 1.35
C ILE A 108 13.02 7.42 2.18
N SER A 109 12.33 6.34 2.54
CA SER A 109 12.96 5.24 3.27
C SER A 109 13.87 4.40 2.37
N LYS A 110 13.67 4.50 1.05
CA LYS A 110 14.28 3.66 0.02
C LYS A 110 14.02 2.18 0.28
N GLU A 111 12.86 1.87 0.82
CA GLU A 111 12.46 0.51 1.15
C GLU A 111 11.52 -0.07 0.10
N ILE A 112 11.73 -1.35 -0.21
CA ILE A 112 10.78 -2.19 -0.93
C ILE A 112 10.18 -3.16 0.08
N GLY A 113 8.86 -3.15 0.23
CA GLY A 113 8.12 -4.12 1.03
C GLY A 113 7.39 -5.12 0.13
N LEU A 114 7.43 -6.40 0.50
CA LEU A 114 6.66 -7.47 -0.10
C LEU A 114 5.85 -8.18 0.98
N ASN A 115 4.55 -8.32 0.77
CA ASN A 115 3.66 -9.15 1.55
C ASN A 115 2.90 -10.09 0.61
N ASN A 116 3.15 -11.39 0.75
CA ASN A 116 2.42 -12.44 0.05
C ASN A 116 1.57 -13.20 1.04
N ARG A 117 0.34 -13.51 0.66
CA ARG A 117 -0.55 -14.39 1.42
C ARG A 117 -1.18 -15.40 0.48
N PHE A 118 -1.04 -16.66 0.85
CA PHE A 118 -1.72 -17.79 0.26
C PHE A 118 -2.74 -18.34 1.25
N LYS A 119 -3.94 -18.66 0.77
CA LYS A 119 -5.01 -19.29 1.54
C LYS A 119 -5.53 -20.50 0.79
N TYR A 120 -5.66 -21.61 1.51
CA TYR A 120 -6.34 -22.82 1.05
C TYR A 120 -7.46 -23.19 2.02
N THR A 121 -8.70 -23.17 1.56
CA THR A 121 -9.88 -23.58 2.31
C THR A 121 -10.11 -25.07 2.10
N ILE A 122 -10.00 -25.85 3.19
CA ILE A 122 -10.25 -27.30 3.16
C ILE A 122 -11.76 -27.55 3.06
N THR A 123 -12.50 -26.89 3.95
CA THR A 123 -13.96 -26.84 3.99
C THR A 123 -14.37 -25.46 4.50
N PRO A 124 -15.60 -24.97 4.22
CA PRO A 124 -16.04 -23.68 4.74
C PRO A 124 -15.86 -23.57 6.26
N GLY A 125 -14.98 -22.66 6.70
CA GLY A 125 -14.61 -22.48 8.12
C GLY A 125 -13.35 -23.21 8.58
N SER A 126 -12.69 -23.97 7.70
CA SER A 126 -11.38 -24.60 7.93
C SER A 126 -10.40 -24.19 6.84
N ASP A 127 -9.35 -23.47 7.22
CA ASP A 127 -8.42 -22.82 6.29
C ASP A 127 -6.96 -23.06 6.70
N ILE A 128 -6.10 -23.14 5.69
CA ILE A 128 -4.66 -23.07 5.80
C ILE A 128 -4.21 -21.73 5.21
N TYR A 129 -3.41 -20.99 5.96
CA TYR A 129 -2.78 -19.75 5.53
C TYR A 129 -1.27 -19.90 5.53
N PHE A 130 -0.64 -19.35 4.49
CA PHE A 130 0.79 -19.09 4.45
C PHE A 130 1.00 -17.62 4.14
N VAL A 131 1.79 -16.94 4.96
CA VAL A 131 2.10 -15.52 4.80
C VAL A 131 3.61 -15.37 4.74
N TYR A 132 4.09 -14.65 3.73
CA TYR A 132 5.49 -14.34 3.54
C TYR A 132 5.68 -12.84 3.44
N ASN A 133 6.48 -12.27 4.33
CA ASN A 133 6.88 -10.88 4.33
C ASN A 133 8.36 -10.77 4.04
N HIS A 134 8.74 -9.84 3.19
CA HIS A 134 10.14 -9.54 2.90
C HIS A 134 10.30 -8.07 2.59
N ASN A 135 11.12 -7.38 3.37
CA ASN A 135 11.49 -5.99 3.09
C ASN A 135 12.97 -5.90 2.73
N TRP A 136 13.26 -5.01 1.79
CA TRP A 136 14.60 -4.63 1.39
C TRP A 136 14.77 -3.13 1.54
N ILE A 137 16.01 -2.70 1.75
CA ILE A 137 16.41 -1.30 1.67
C ILE A 137 17.45 -1.14 0.57
N ASP A 138 17.38 -0.06 -0.20
CA ASP A 138 18.43 0.33 -1.13
C ASP A 138 19.61 0.95 -0.36
N ASP A 139 20.73 0.23 -0.37
CA ASP A 139 22.01 0.68 0.15
C ASP A 139 22.97 0.93 -1.01
N ALA A 140 23.01 2.18 -1.48
CA ALA A 140 23.89 2.66 -2.54
C ALA A 140 23.80 1.85 -3.87
N GLY A 141 22.57 1.54 -4.30
CA GLY A 141 22.28 0.78 -5.51
C GLY A 141 22.26 -0.73 -5.30
N LYS A 142 22.37 -1.21 -4.06
CA LYS A 142 22.26 -2.62 -3.70
C LYS A 142 21.11 -2.83 -2.72
N TYR A 143 20.16 -3.68 -3.09
CA TYR A 143 19.07 -4.06 -2.19
C TYR A 143 19.54 -5.05 -1.13
N LYS A 144 19.43 -4.67 0.14
CA LYS A 144 19.73 -5.52 1.30
C LYS A 144 18.44 -5.88 2.03
N THR A 145 18.29 -7.15 2.38
CA THR A 145 17.16 -7.60 3.22
C THR A 145 17.23 -6.93 4.59
N THR A 146 16.17 -6.24 4.98
CA THR A 146 16.00 -5.65 6.33
C THR A 146 15.10 -6.51 7.20
N TYR A 147 14.07 -7.11 6.61
CA TYR A 147 13.11 -7.96 7.30
C TYR A 147 12.69 -9.13 6.43
N MET A 148 12.56 -10.32 7.02
CA MET A 148 12.04 -11.50 6.35
C MET A 148 11.32 -12.38 7.35
N MET A 149 10.07 -12.75 7.06
CA MET A 149 9.25 -13.61 7.91
C MET A 149 8.36 -14.49 7.06
N GLY A 150 8.40 -15.80 7.32
CA GLY A 150 7.36 -16.75 6.90
C GLY A 150 6.52 -17.16 8.10
N ALA A 151 5.19 -17.20 7.94
CA ALA A 151 4.27 -17.68 8.95
C ALA A 151 3.20 -18.58 8.31
N SER A 152 2.90 -19.70 8.97
CA SER A 152 1.81 -20.59 8.60
C SER A 152 0.78 -20.64 9.71
N LYS A 153 -0.50 -20.65 9.35
CA LYS A 153 -1.61 -20.82 10.30
C LYS A 153 -2.61 -21.83 9.75
N ILE A 154 -3.02 -22.77 10.58
CA ILE A 154 -4.07 -23.73 10.25
C ILE A 154 -5.23 -23.47 11.21
N THR A 155 -6.44 -23.34 10.66
CA THR A 155 -7.69 -23.20 11.41
C THR A 155 -8.59 -24.35 11.02
N TYR A 156 -9.12 -25.08 12.00
CA TYR A 156 -10.05 -26.19 11.77
C TYR A 156 -11.30 -25.97 12.62
N THR A 157 -12.46 -26.00 11.96
CA THR A 157 -13.77 -25.90 12.62
C THR A 157 -14.53 -27.19 12.41
N HIS A 158 -14.89 -27.86 13.51
CA HIS A 158 -15.80 -29.00 13.50
C HIS A 158 -17.22 -28.52 13.82
N ARG A 159 -18.21 -28.93 13.02
CA ARG A 159 -19.63 -28.66 13.27
C ARG A 159 -20.39 -29.98 13.31
N PHE A 160 -21.26 -30.13 14.30
CA PHE A 160 -22.17 -31.26 14.52
C PHE A 160 -23.61 -30.84 14.20
#